data_AF-A0A534HXQ7-F1
#
_entry.id   AF-A0A534HXQ7-F1
#
_cell.length_a   1.000
_cell.length_b   1.000
_cell.length_c   1.000
_cell.angle_alpha   90.00
_cell.angle_beta   90.00
_cell.angle_gamma   90.00
#
_symmetry.space_group_name_H-M   'P 1'
#
loop_
_entity.id
_entity.type
_entity.pdbx_description
1 polymer ?
#
loop_
_entity_poly.entity_id
_entity_poly.type
_entity_poly.pdbx_seq_one_letter_code
_entity_poly.pdbx_strand_id
1 'polypeptide(L)'
;EEWKWMGSPVWSHDGMIAVANAHKDKVKLTFSHGARLADPDKLFNAGLGGNAWRAIDFFEGDRINERALKNLVRAAVDYNRTKLKRKAPAGTRA
;
A
#
# COMPACT_ATOMS: atom_id res chain seq x y z
N GLU A 1 -6.62 8.85 7.77
CA GLU A 1 -7.12 8.68 6.39
C GLU A 1 -7.23 10.08 5.79
N GLU A 2 -6.82 10.23 4.54
CA GLU A 2 -6.87 11.50 3.81
C GLU A 2 -7.40 11.23 2.39
N TRP A 3 -8.02 12.23 1.77
CA TRP A 3 -8.47 12.15 0.37
C TRP A 3 -7.58 13.05 -0.49
N LYS A 4 -6.93 12.48 -1.50
CA LYS A 4 -6.00 13.17 -2.40
C LYS A 4 -6.28 12.78 -3.85
N TRP A 5 -5.72 13.52 -4.81
CA TRP A 5 -5.75 13.17 -6.23
C TRP A 5 -7.15 12.85 -6.76
N MET A 6 -7.97 13.89 -6.90
CA MET A 6 -9.33 13.79 -7.44
C MET A 6 -10.25 12.83 -6.65
N GLY A 7 -10.11 12.82 -5.32
CA GLY A 7 -11.00 12.03 -4.45
C GLY A 7 -10.60 10.57 -4.28
N SER A 8 -9.30 10.27 -4.32
CA SER A 8 -8.78 8.94 -3.98
C SER A 8 -8.44 8.85 -2.49
N PRO A 9 -8.96 7.86 -1.75
CA PRO A 9 -8.59 7.68 -0.35
C PRO A 9 -7.14 7.18 -0.23
N VAL A 10 -6.43 7.75 0.73
CA VAL A 10 -5.03 7.47 1.05
C VAL A 10 -4.94 7.08 2.53
N TRP A 11 -4.26 5.96 2.78
CA TRP A 11 -3.94 5.49 4.12
C TRP A 11 -2.44 5.56 4.39
N SER A 12 -2.10 6.06 5.57
CA SER A 12 -0.73 6.21 6.03
C SER A 12 -0.62 5.81 7.49
N HIS A 13 0.53 5.25 7.85
CA HIS A 13 0.97 5.01 9.22
C HIS A 13 2.49 4.92 9.21
N ASP A 14 3.17 5.86 9.90
CA ASP A 14 4.63 6.01 9.87
C ASP A 14 5.23 6.16 8.44
N GLY A 15 4.39 6.59 7.47
CA GLY A 15 4.65 6.62 6.04
C GLY A 15 3.40 6.26 5.23
N MET A 16 3.40 6.49 3.91
CA MET A 16 2.26 6.09 3.06
C MET A 16 2.18 4.56 2.99
N ILE A 17 0.99 4.00 3.20
CA ILE A 17 0.75 2.55 3.07
C ILE A 17 0.20 2.30 1.66
N ALA A 18 -0.98 2.85 1.39
CA ALA A 18 -1.69 2.58 0.15
C ALA A 18 -2.61 3.74 -0.26
N VAL A 19 -2.95 3.75 -1.55
CA VAL A 19 -3.97 4.59 -2.16
C VAL A 19 -4.94 3.70 -2.93
N ALA A 20 -6.25 3.94 -2.80
CA ALA A 20 -7.25 3.28 -3.64
C ALA A 20 -7.77 4.24 -4.71
N ASN A 21 -7.88 3.75 -5.94
CA ASN A 21 -8.43 4.51 -7.07
C ASN A 21 -9.63 3.74 -7.61
N ALA A 22 -10.78 4.40 -7.69
CA ALA A 22 -11.94 3.82 -8.37
C ALA A 22 -11.81 4.06 -9.87
N HIS A 23 -11.90 2.98 -10.65
CA HIS A 23 -11.97 2.98 -12.10
C HIS A 23 -13.34 2.44 -12.55
N LYS A 24 -13.63 2.50 -13.85
CA LYS A 24 -14.91 2.07 -14.40
C LYS A 24 -15.27 0.61 -14.06
N ASP A 25 -14.27 -0.25 -14.03
CA ASP A 25 -14.39 -1.71 -13.96
C ASP A 25 -13.74 -2.33 -12.72
N LYS A 26 -13.03 -1.53 -11.92
CA LYS A 26 -12.21 -2.02 -10.81
C LYS A 26 -11.91 -0.97 -9.76
N VAL A 27 -11.53 -1.45 -8.58
CA VAL A 27 -10.87 -0.64 -7.56
C VAL A 27 -9.41 -1.05 -7.49
N LYS A 28 -8.50 -0.10 -7.75
CA LYS A 28 -7.06 -0.32 -7.71
C LYS A 28 -6.46 0.14 -6.39
N LEU A 29 -6.03 -0.80 -5.56
CA LEU A 29 -5.32 -0.54 -4.31
C LEU A 29 -3.81 -0.65 -4.52
N THR A 30 -3.12 0.50 -4.52
CA THR A 30 -1.68 0.57 -4.77
C THR A 30 -0.89 0.77 -3.49
N PHE A 31 0.06 -0.12 -3.20
CA PHE A 31 0.97 -0.03 -2.05
C PHE A 31 2.27 0.69 -2.44
N SER A 32 2.62 1.75 -1.71
CA SER A 32 3.77 2.63 -2.02
C SER A 32 5.13 1.93 -1.98
N HIS A 33 5.24 0.90 -1.15
CA HIS A 33 6.41 0.04 -1.03
C HIS A 33 6.10 -1.41 -1.36
N GLY A 34 5.05 -1.64 -2.17
CA GLY A 34 4.55 -2.97 -2.50
C GLY A 34 5.65 -3.91 -2.99
N ALA A 35 6.62 -3.46 -3.78
CA ALA A 35 7.72 -4.30 -4.29
C ALA A 35 8.65 -4.87 -3.20
N ARG A 36 8.58 -4.33 -1.97
CA ARG A 36 9.42 -4.71 -0.83
C ARG A 36 8.68 -5.52 0.22
N LEU A 37 7.38 -5.75 0.04
CA LEU A 37 6.56 -6.52 0.96
C LEU A 37 6.54 -7.99 0.56
N ALA A 38 6.57 -8.90 1.53
CA ALA A 38 6.28 -10.30 1.24
C ALA A 38 4.79 -10.43 0.85
N ASP A 39 4.51 -11.26 -0.15
CA ASP A 39 3.15 -11.53 -0.63
C ASP A 39 2.94 -13.05 -0.82
N PRO A 40 2.91 -13.81 0.28
CA PRO A 40 2.81 -15.27 0.23
C PRO A 40 1.46 -15.75 -0.33
N ASP A 41 0.40 -14.98 -0.11
CA ASP A 41 -0.95 -15.24 -0.61
C ASP A 41 -1.16 -14.75 -2.06
N LYS A 42 -0.12 -14.15 -2.68
CA LYS A 42 -0.10 -13.69 -4.08
C LYS A 42 -1.25 -12.72 -4.42
N LEU A 43 -1.50 -11.75 -3.55
CA LEU A 43 -2.53 -10.73 -3.77
C LEU A 43 -2.17 -9.73 -4.86
N PHE A 44 -0.89 -9.40 -5.04
CA PHE A 44 -0.49 -8.43 -6.05
C PHE A 44 -0.67 -9.01 -7.47
N ASN A 45 -1.54 -8.38 -8.25
CA ASN A 45 -1.83 -8.75 -9.63
C ASN A 45 -1.50 -7.62 -10.64
N ALA A 46 -1.10 -6.44 -10.16
CA ALA A 46 -0.79 -5.28 -10.98
C ALA A 46 0.48 -4.55 -10.51
N GLY A 47 1.14 -3.83 -11.42
CA GLY A 47 2.37 -3.08 -11.12
C GLY A 47 3.60 -3.95 -10.83
N LEU A 48 3.62 -5.20 -11.31
CA LEU A 48 4.66 -6.19 -10.97
C LEU A 48 6.06 -5.88 -11.52
N GLY A 49 6.16 -5.04 -12.56
CA GLY A 49 7.44 -4.59 -13.11
C GLY A 49 8.07 -3.39 -12.38
N GLY A 50 7.41 -2.84 -11.36
CA GLY A 50 7.89 -1.67 -10.63
C GLY A 50 8.86 -2.02 -9.50
N ASN A 51 9.91 -1.21 -9.31
CA ASN A 51 10.91 -1.43 -8.25
C ASN A 51 10.51 -0.90 -6.87
N ALA A 52 9.34 -0.27 -6.77
CA ALA A 52 8.88 0.34 -5.53
C ALA A 52 7.43 -0.03 -5.23
N TRP A 53 6.53 0.07 -6.20
CA TRP A 53 5.09 -0.01 -5.99
C TRP A 53 4.56 -1.33 -6.55
N ARG A 54 3.54 -1.89 -5.91
CA ARG A 54 2.71 -2.98 -6.47
C ARG A 54 1.25 -2.71 -6.12
N ALA A 55 0.34 -3.26 -6.89
CA ALA A 55 -1.09 -3.01 -6.74
C ALA A 55 -1.93 -4.28 -6.79
N ILE A 56 -3.10 -4.19 -6.19
CA ILE A 56 -4.18 -5.15 -6.27
C ILE A 56 -5.32 -4.45 -7.01
N ASP A 57 -5.66 -4.96 -8.18
CA ASP A 57 -6.86 -4.60 -8.91
C ASP A 57 -7.97 -5.56 -8.44
N PHE A 58 -9.01 -5.01 -7.80
CA PHE A 58 -10.22 -5.72 -7.41
C PHE A 58 -11.31 -5.46 -8.44
N PHE A 59 -11.91 -6.51 -8.97
CA PHE A 59 -13.00 -6.45 -9.94
C PHE A 59 -14.34 -6.79 -9.28
N GLU A 60 -15.43 -6.45 -9.97
CA GLU A 60 -16.76 -6.82 -9.51
C GLU A 60 -16.89 -8.35 -9.39
N GLY A 61 -17.42 -8.82 -8.26
CA GLY A 61 -17.56 -10.24 -7.96
C GLY A 61 -16.32 -10.90 -7.34
N ASP A 62 -15.19 -10.20 -7.25
CA ASP A 62 -14.00 -10.73 -6.57
C ASP A 62 -14.28 -10.97 -5.09
N ARG A 63 -13.76 -12.09 -4.59
CA ARG A 63 -13.75 -12.37 -3.15
C ARG A 63 -12.51 -11.74 -2.52
N ILE A 64 -12.73 -10.90 -1.53
CA ILE A 64 -11.63 -10.29 -0.77
C ILE A 64 -11.10 -11.31 0.24
N ASN A 65 -9.82 -11.67 0.11
CA ASN A 65 -9.11 -12.42 1.15
C ASN A 65 -8.71 -11.46 2.28
N GLU A 66 -9.62 -11.23 3.22
CA GLU A 66 -9.45 -10.26 4.32
C GLU A 66 -8.20 -10.53 5.17
N ARG A 67 -7.93 -11.81 5.47
CA ARG A 67 -6.76 -12.21 6.27
C ARG A 67 -5.46 -11.82 5.58
N ALA A 68 -5.34 -12.14 4.29
CA ALA A 68 -4.15 -11.84 3.51
C ALA A 68 -4.00 -10.31 3.33
N LEU A 69 -5.08 -9.60 3.04
CA LEU A 69 -5.04 -8.14 2.88
C LEU A 69 -4.61 -7.44 4.17
N LYS A 70 -5.14 -7.88 5.32
CA LYS A 70 -4.73 -7.37 6.65
C LYS A 70 -3.26 -7.63 6.93
N ASN A 71 -2.75 -8.81 6.58
CA ASN A 71 -1.34 -9.14 6.73
C ASN A 71 -0.45 -8.27 5.84
N LEU A 72 -0.89 -7.97 4.62
CA LEU A 72 -0.18 -7.08 3.70
C LEU A 72 -0.11 -5.64 4.22
N VAL A 73 -1.21 -5.13 4.79
CA VAL A 73 -1.22 -3.81 5.47
C VAL A 73 -0.26 -3.79 6.66
N ARG A 74 -0.26 -4.83 7.50
CA ARG A 74 0.69 -4.94 8.63
C ARG A 74 2.14 -4.95 8.15
N ALA A 75 2.44 -5.72 7.10
CA ALA A 75 3.78 -5.73 6.51
C ALA A 75 4.22 -4.35 5.99
N ALA A 76 3.30 -3.58 5.39
CA ALA A 76 3.56 -2.20 4.97
C ALA A 76 3.87 -1.28 6.16
N VAL A 77 3.12 -1.40 7.26
CA VAL A 77 3.36 -0.66 8.50
C VAL A 77 4.74 -0.99 9.08
N ASP A 78 5.08 -2.27 9.17
CA ASP A 78 6.37 -2.72 9.70
C ASP A 78 7.53 -2.26 8.81
N TYR A 79 7.36 -2.30 7.49
CA TYR A 79 8.33 -1.74 6.56
C TYR A 79 8.56 -0.26 6.81
N ASN A 80 7.49 0.53 6.96
CA ASN A 80 7.59 1.97 7.23
C ASN A 80 8.33 2.25 8.54
N ARG A 81 7.96 1.55 9.62
CA ARG A 81 8.62 1.70 10.92
C ARG A 81 10.10 1.33 10.91
N THR A 82 10.48 0.27 10.19
CA THR A 82 11.87 -0.22 10.20
C THR A 82 12.78 0.49 9.21
N LYS A 83 12.24 0.94 8.07
CA LYS A 83 13.04 1.48 6.96
C LYS A 83 12.87 2.98 6.73
N LEU A 84 11.72 3.57 7.04
CA LEU A 84 11.49 5.01 6.87
C LEU A 84 11.85 5.80 8.12
N LYS A 85 11.48 5.33 9.32
CA LYS A 85 11.92 6.01 10.57
C LYS A 85 13.43 6.01 10.75
N ARG A 86 14.11 4.93 10.34
CA ARG A 86 15.57 4.86 10.37
C ARG A 86 16.26 5.80 9.36
N LYS A 87 15.50 6.34 8.40
CA LYS A 87 15.99 7.28 7.37
C LYS A 87 15.65 8.74 7.67
N ALA A 88 14.81 9.03 8.66
CA ALA A 88 14.64 10.40 9.12
C ALA A 88 15.96 10.83 9.78
N PRO A 89 16.64 11.89 9.31
CA PRO A 89 17.68 12.49 10.11
C PRO A 89 17.03 12.91 11.43
N ALA A 90 17.72 12.69 12.55
CA ALA A 90 17.31 13.25 13.83
C ALA A 90 17.14 14.76 13.63
N GLY A 91 15.89 15.21 13.51
CA GLY A 91 15.59 16.62 13.32
C GLY A 91 16.14 17.36 14.53
N THR A 92 17.07 18.27 14.30
CA THR A 92 17.51 19.28 15.25
C THR A 92 16.25 19.92 15.84
N ARG A 93 15.93 19.58 17.09
CA ARG A 93 15.08 20.44 17.93
C ARG A 93 15.98 21.59 18.38
N ALA A 94 15.83 22.73 17.73
CA ALA A 94 16.23 24.02 18.29
C ALA A 94 15.14 24.49 19.27
#